data_AF-A0A1I2X9C5-F1
#
_entry.id   AF-A0A1I2X9C5-F1
#
_cell.length_a   1.000
_cell.length_b   1.000
_cell.length_c   1.000
_cell.angle_alpha   90.00
_cell.angle_beta   90.00
_cell.angle_gamma   90.00
#
_symmetry.space_group_name_H-M   'P 1'
#
loop_
_entity.id
_entity.type
_entity.pdbx_description
1 polymer ?
#
loop_
_entity_poly.entity_id
_entity_poly.type
_entity_poly.pdbx_seq_one_letter_code
_entity_poly.pdbx_strand_id
1 'polypeptide(L)'
;MAVKKIVGESTNAYKVKDSTAIYSYTITINVQREKNMQKITTSINNPEVQLFFDGMEKLKEIDYLPLMGKRKKMTFFFSTYLLVYGSESNRNTVNLSEVPKAIRYLFIPNKNEMYDLGEMGIKLDKKVYYNQ
;
A
#
# COMPACT_ATOMS: atom_id res chain seq x y z
N MET A 1 11.67 0.50 8.11
CA MET A 1 10.77 1.67 8.19
C MET A 1 9.38 1.19 8.61
N ALA A 2 8.78 1.79 9.65
CA ALA A 2 7.57 1.27 10.31
C ALA A 2 6.35 1.15 9.37
N VAL A 3 6.14 2.13 8.49
CA VAL A 3 5.04 2.10 7.50
C VAL A 3 5.12 0.89 6.58
N LYS A 4 6.30 0.61 5.99
CA LYS A 4 6.51 -0.57 5.14
C LYS A 4 6.18 -1.88 5.84
N LYS A 5 6.56 -2.01 7.12
CA LYS A 5 6.26 -3.19 7.94
C LYS A 5 4.75 -3.36 8.12
N ILE A 6 4.06 -2.30 8.54
CA ILE A 6 2.60 -2.30 8.71
C ILE A 6 1.91 -2.66 7.40
N VAL A 7 2.32 -2.08 6.27
CA VAL A 7 1.71 -2.36 4.97
C VAL A 7 1.83 -3.84 4.58
N GLY A 8 3.01 -4.43 4.78
CA GLY A 8 3.23 -5.85 4.52
C GLY A 8 2.42 -6.78 5.43
N GLU A 9 2.36 -6.49 6.73
CA GLU A 9 1.68 -7.34 7.73
C GLU A 9 0.16 -7.21 7.72
N SER A 10 -0.37 -6.08 7.25
CA SER A 10 -1.81 -5.79 7.24
C SER A 10 -2.52 -6.09 5.91
N THR A 11 -1.83 -6.76 4.99
CA THR A 11 -2.45 -7.27 3.76
C THR A 11 -2.99 -8.68 4.03
N ASN A 12 -4.30 -8.82 4.16
CA ASN A 12 -4.95 -10.11 4.41
C ASN A 12 -5.12 -10.87 3.09
N ALA A 13 -4.16 -11.76 2.81
CA ALA A 13 -4.17 -12.56 1.60
C ALA A 13 -5.51 -13.29 1.41
N TYR A 14 -6.12 -13.88 2.44
CA TYR A 14 -7.37 -14.65 2.30
C TYR A 14 -8.54 -13.83 1.73
N LYS A 15 -8.61 -12.53 2.05
CA LYS A 15 -9.68 -11.64 1.56
C LYS A 15 -9.46 -11.13 0.13
N VAL A 16 -8.25 -11.29 -0.43
CA VAL A 16 -7.96 -10.94 -1.82
C VAL A 16 -8.67 -11.92 -2.74
N LYS A 17 -9.36 -11.41 -3.76
CA LYS A 17 -10.04 -12.24 -4.77
C LYS A 17 -9.04 -13.18 -5.44
N ASP A 18 -9.42 -14.44 -5.60
CA ASP A 18 -8.61 -15.40 -6.35
C ASP A 18 -8.65 -15.08 -7.84
N SER A 19 -7.59 -14.45 -8.32
CA SER A 19 -7.43 -13.99 -9.70
C SER A 19 -5.99 -13.55 -9.95
N THR A 20 -5.56 -13.62 -11.22
CA THR A 20 -4.34 -12.92 -11.64
C THR A 20 -4.67 -11.44 -11.80
N ALA A 21 -4.19 -10.62 -10.86
CA ALA A 21 -4.53 -9.20 -10.80
C ALA A 21 -3.36 -8.35 -10.29
N ILE A 22 -3.37 -7.09 -10.69
CA ILE A 22 -2.44 -6.06 -10.21
C ILE A 22 -3.27 -4.99 -9.51
N TYR A 23 -3.08 -4.83 -8.21
CA TYR A 23 -3.63 -3.70 -7.46
C TYR A 23 -2.53 -2.66 -7.31
N SER A 24 -2.83 -1.41 -7.69
CA SER A 24 -1.99 -0.25 -7.38
C SER A 24 -2.77 0.67 -6.46
N TYR A 25 -2.13 1.13 -5.39
CA TYR A 25 -2.73 2.04 -4.44
C TYR A 25 -1.70 2.90 -3.72
N THR A 26 -2.15 4.08 -3.31
CA THR A 26 -1.40 5.01 -2.48
C THR A 26 -2.14 5.18 -1.17
N ILE A 27 -1.41 5.02 -0.08
CA ILE A 27 -1.85 5.37 1.26
C ILE A 27 -1.46 6.82 1.49
N THR A 28 -2.43 7.68 1.72
CA THR A 28 -2.22 9.08 2.11
C THR A 28 -2.37 9.21 3.61
N ILE A 29 -1.38 9.82 4.28
CA ILE A 29 -1.35 10.05 5.72
C ILE A 29 -1.27 11.56 5.94
N ASN A 30 -2.36 12.17 6.38
CA ASN A 30 -2.38 13.59 6.74
C ASN A 30 -2.11 13.73 8.24
N VAL A 31 -1.09 14.49 8.59
CA VAL A 31 -0.69 14.73 9.98
C VAL A 31 -0.85 16.20 10.30
N GLN A 32 -1.62 16.49 11.34
CA GLN A 32 -1.77 17.82 11.92
C GLN A 32 -1.17 17.83 13.33
N ARG A 33 -0.20 18.71 13.57
CA ARG A 33 0.41 18.91 14.88
C ARG A 33 -0.53 19.72 15.77
N GLU A 34 -0.81 19.23 16.97
CA GLU A 34 -1.63 19.88 17.97
C GLU A 34 -0.88 19.91 19.30
N LYS A 35 -0.25 21.04 19.67
CA LYS A 35 0.58 21.18 20.89
C LYS A 35 1.55 20.00 21.10
N ASN A 36 1.15 18.99 21.89
CA ASN A 36 1.93 17.79 22.24
C ASN A 36 1.42 16.49 21.59
N MET A 37 0.43 16.58 20.70
CA MET A 37 -0.20 15.47 20.02
C MET A 37 -0.13 15.67 18.50
N GLN A 38 -0.42 14.59 17.79
CA GLN A 38 -0.66 14.59 16.36
C GLN A 38 -2.06 14.06 16.10
N LYS A 39 -2.79 14.73 15.22
CA LYS A 39 -4.03 14.22 14.65
C LYS A 39 -3.71 13.64 13.29
N ILE A 40 -3.97 12.35 13.12
CA ILE A 40 -3.66 11.61 11.90
C ILE A 40 -4.95 11.16 11.23
N THR A 41 -5.06 11.43 9.93
CA THR A 41 -6.08 10.82 9.08
C THR A 41 -5.42 10.08 7.93
N THR A 42 -5.96 8.92 7.59
CA THR A 42 -5.41 8.01 6.59
C THR A 42 -6.46 7.70 5.54
N SER A 43 -6.08 7.67 4.27
CA SER A 43 -6.95 7.22 3.17
C SER A 43 -6.21 6.35 2.16
N ILE A 44 -6.95 5.50 1.46
CA ILE A 44 -6.45 4.71 0.33
C ILE A 44 -7.24 5.11 -0.91
N ASN A 45 -6.55 5.39 -2.00
CA ASN A 45 -7.15 5.80 -3.28
C ASN A 45 -7.75 4.64 -4.10
N ASN A 46 -7.74 3.41 -3.57
CA ASN A 46 -8.28 2.23 -4.19
C ASN A 46 -9.29 1.55 -3.25
N PRO A 47 -10.61 1.69 -3.48
CA PRO A 47 -11.64 1.10 -2.63
C PRO A 47 -11.57 -0.43 -2.55
N GLU A 48 -11.14 -1.13 -3.60
CA GLU A 48 -11.05 -2.60 -3.56
C GLU A 48 -9.99 -3.07 -2.55
N VAL A 49 -8.91 -2.29 -2.38
CA VAL A 49 -7.86 -2.59 -1.41
C VAL A 49 -8.38 -2.50 0.03
N GLN A 50 -9.38 -1.65 0.29
CA GLN A 50 -9.96 -1.53 1.63
C GLN A 50 -10.61 -2.84 2.11
N LEU A 51 -10.99 -3.74 1.20
CA LEU A 51 -11.59 -5.03 1.54
C LEU A 51 -10.59 -6.00 2.18
N PHE A 52 -9.30 -5.86 1.87
CA PHE A 52 -8.25 -6.79 2.30
C PHE A 52 -7.08 -6.12 3.03
N PHE A 53 -7.12 -4.80 3.24
CA PHE A 53 -6.13 -4.06 4.01
C PHE A 53 -6.69 -3.62 5.37
N ASP A 54 -6.10 -4.11 6.48
CA ASP A 54 -6.54 -3.80 7.84
C ASP A 54 -5.58 -2.89 8.63
N GLY A 55 -4.61 -2.28 7.94
CA GLY A 55 -3.51 -1.54 8.59
C GLY A 55 -3.79 -0.07 8.89
N MET A 56 -4.98 0.44 8.56
CA MET A 56 -5.29 1.87 8.64
C MET A 56 -5.17 2.42 10.06
N GLU A 57 -5.65 1.69 11.07
CA GLU A 57 -5.53 2.14 12.47
C GLU A 57 -4.07 2.08 12.96
N LYS A 58 -3.33 1.01 12.63
CA LYS A 58 -1.90 0.88 12.98
C LYS A 58 -1.05 2.02 12.41
N LEU A 59 -1.40 2.52 11.21
CA LEU A 59 -0.72 3.66 10.61
C LEU A 59 -0.92 4.97 11.38
N LYS A 60 -2.03 5.12 12.12
CA LYS A 60 -2.31 6.28 12.97
C LYS A 60 -1.55 6.24 14.31
N GLU A 61 -1.00 5.09 14.69
CA GLU A 61 -0.23 4.94 15.93
C GLU A 61 1.24 5.37 15.77
N ILE A 62 1.73 5.53 14.53
CA ILE A 62 3.11 5.91 14.25
C ILE A 62 3.34 7.38 14.63
N ASP A 63 4.46 7.69 15.32
CA ASP A 63 4.91 9.06 15.53
C ASP A 63 5.54 9.66 14.26
N TYR A 64 4.84 10.59 13.61
CA TYR A 64 5.34 11.32 12.44
C TYR A 64 5.94 12.68 12.80
N LEU A 65 5.86 13.12 14.06
CA LEU A 65 6.40 14.42 14.49
C LEU A 65 7.87 14.63 14.13
N PRO A 66 8.77 13.62 14.20
CA PRO A 66 10.16 13.77 13.76
C PRO A 66 10.30 14.13 12.29
N LEU A 67 9.38 13.65 11.43
CA LEU A 67 9.39 13.91 9.99
C LEU A 67 8.78 15.27 9.63
N MET A 68 7.95 15.84 10.50
CA MET A 68 7.28 17.12 10.26
C MET A 68 8.18 18.35 10.45
N GLY A 69 9.28 18.22 11.20
CA GLY A 69 10.10 19.37 11.60
C GLY A 69 9.26 20.45 12.29
N LYS A 70 9.30 21.69 11.79
CA LYS A 70 8.53 22.84 12.34
C LYS A 70 7.12 23.00 11.72
N ARG A 71 6.70 22.12 10.80
CA ARG A 71 5.43 22.27 10.08
C ARG A 71 4.24 21.93 10.97
N LYS A 72 3.15 22.71 10.84
CA LYS A 72 1.88 22.45 11.53
C LYS A 72 1.05 21.34 10.87
N LYS A 73 1.15 21.21 9.54
CA LYS A 73 0.47 20.19 8.75
C LYS A 73 1.47 19.60 7.76
N MET A 74 1.37 18.31 7.52
CA MET A 74 2.17 17.63 6.51
C MET A 74 1.38 16.45 6.00
N THR A 75 1.43 16.25 4.68
CA THR A 75 0.83 15.09 4.05
C THR A 75 1.95 14.17 3.60
N PHE A 76 1.86 12.92 4.01
CA PHE A 76 2.76 11.86 3.60
C PHE A 76 2.03 10.92 2.65
N PHE A 77 2.78 10.26 1.78
CA PHE A 77 2.25 9.18 0.96
C PHE A 77 3.16 7.97 0.98
N PHE A 78 2.55 6.79 0.85
CA PHE A 78 3.25 5.52 0.68
C PHE A 78 2.59 4.74 -0.45
N SER A 79 3.36 4.44 -1.50
CA SER A 79 2.85 3.82 -2.70
C SER A 79 3.07 2.31 -2.67
N THR A 80 2.03 1.54 -2.98
CA THR A 80 2.09 0.08 -2.95
C THR A 80 1.49 -0.51 -4.22
N TYR A 81 2.13 -1.55 -4.72
CA TYR A 81 1.53 -2.43 -5.70
C TYR A 81 1.50 -3.87 -5.18
N LEU A 82 0.39 -4.53 -5.42
CA LEU A 82 0.16 -5.90 -5.04
C LEU A 82 -0.08 -6.73 -6.31
N LEU A 83 0.81 -7.69 -6.54
CA LEU A 83 0.72 -8.70 -7.60
C LEU A 83 0.12 -9.96 -7.01
N VAL A 84 -1.05 -10.35 -7.52
CA VAL A 84 -1.75 -11.58 -7.12
C VAL A 84 -1.60 -12.60 -8.25
N TYR A 85 -1.16 -13.80 -7.91
CA TYR A 85 -1.01 -14.92 -8.84
C TYR A 85 -2.05 -16.00 -8.51
N GLY A 86 -2.86 -16.42 -9.49
CA GLY A 86 -3.83 -17.51 -9.30
C GLY A 86 -4.61 -17.84 -10.58
N SER A 87 -4.36 -19.03 -11.15
CA SER A 87 -5.20 -19.76 -12.13
C SER A 87 -4.42 -20.97 -12.67
N GLU A 88 -4.95 -22.19 -12.50
CA GLU A 88 -4.49 -23.39 -13.24
C GLU A 88 -4.83 -23.32 -14.75
N SER A 89 -5.67 -22.37 -15.17
CA SER A 89 -6.37 -22.38 -16.45
C SER A 89 -5.84 -21.41 -17.51
N ASN A 90 -4.80 -20.62 -17.23
CA ASN A 90 -4.30 -19.64 -18.20
C ASN A 90 -2.80 -19.81 -18.50
N ARG A 91 -2.49 -20.57 -19.55
CA ARG A 91 -1.13 -20.70 -20.13
C ARG A 91 -0.62 -19.41 -20.78
N ASN A 92 -1.47 -18.38 -20.93
CA ASN A 92 -1.03 -17.05 -21.32
C ASN A 92 -0.48 -16.33 -20.09
N THR A 93 0.67 -16.80 -19.64
CA THR A 93 1.45 -16.19 -18.58
C THR A 93 1.85 -14.80 -19.06
N VAL A 94 1.23 -13.75 -18.49
CA VAL A 94 1.79 -12.39 -18.61
C VAL A 94 3.25 -12.49 -18.18
N ASN A 95 4.19 -12.02 -19.01
CA ASN A 95 5.61 -12.01 -18.66
C ASN A 95 5.83 -10.96 -17.55
N LEU A 96 5.56 -11.39 -16.31
CA LEU A 96 5.51 -10.57 -15.10
C LEU A 96 6.88 -10.05 -14.66
N SER A 97 7.97 -10.45 -15.34
CA SER A 97 9.31 -9.90 -15.10
C SER A 97 9.42 -8.42 -15.47
N GLU A 98 8.58 -7.95 -16.39
CA GLU A 98 8.55 -6.55 -16.85
C GLU A 98 7.54 -5.68 -16.08
N VAL A 99 6.56 -6.32 -15.43
CA VAL A 99 5.46 -5.65 -14.73
C VAL A 99 5.93 -4.73 -13.58
N PRO A 100 6.89 -5.12 -12.71
CA PRO A 100 7.41 -4.20 -11.69
C PRO A 100 8.06 -2.94 -12.28
N LYS A 101 8.69 -3.03 -13.46
CA LYS A 101 9.28 -1.87 -14.15
C LYS A 101 8.20 -1.00 -14.80
N ALA A 102 7.17 -1.62 -15.39
CA ALA A 102 6.04 -0.92 -15.99
C ALA A 102 5.18 -0.18 -14.95
N ILE A 103 4.96 -0.78 -13.78
CA ILE A 103 4.17 -0.19 -12.69
C ILE A 103 4.86 1.04 -12.08
N ARG A 104 6.20 1.14 -12.12
CA ARG A 104 6.90 2.35 -11.66
C ARG A 104 6.44 3.62 -12.39
N TYR A 105 5.97 3.50 -13.64
CA TYR A 105 5.42 4.62 -14.40
C TYR A 105 3.98 4.99 -14.00
N LEU A 106 3.27 4.12 -13.26
CA LEU A 106 1.93 4.40 -12.72
C LEU A 106 1.98 5.28 -11.46
N PHE A 107 3.14 5.40 -10.82
CA PHE A 107 3.34 6.37 -9.75
C PHE A 107 3.43 7.77 -10.36
N ILE A 108 2.27 8.39 -10.62
CA ILE A 108 2.19 9.77 -11.08
C ILE A 108 2.83 10.64 -9.99
N PRO A 109 3.93 11.36 -10.29
CA PRO A 109 4.55 12.25 -9.33
C PRO A 109 3.74 13.55 -9.27
N ASN A 110 2.55 13.54 -8.67
CA ASN A 110 1.89 14.78 -8.26
C ASN A 110 2.49 15.21 -6.92
N LYS A 111 3.67 15.81 -7.02
CA LYS A 111 4.65 16.08 -5.95
C LYS A 111 4.56 17.47 -5.33
N ASN A 112 3.46 18.18 -5.54
CA ASN A 112 3.31 19.47 -4.88
C ASN A 112 2.71 19.20 -3.48
N GLU A 113 3.55 19.40 -2.46
CA GLU A 113 3.22 19.42 -1.02
C GLU A 113 3.14 18.08 -0.26
N MET A 114 3.36 16.93 -0.91
CA MET A 114 3.35 15.61 -0.23
C MET A 114 4.76 15.03 -0.06
N TYR A 115 5.05 14.43 1.09
CA TYR A 115 6.33 13.80 1.41
C TYR A 115 6.27 12.28 1.22
N ASP A 116 7.21 11.77 0.43
CA ASP A 116 7.30 10.36 0.07
C ASP A 116 7.88 9.53 1.22
N LEU A 117 7.12 8.56 1.72
CA LEU A 117 7.58 7.58 2.71
C LEU A 117 8.12 6.30 2.06
N GLY A 118 8.09 6.21 0.73
CA GLY A 118 8.63 5.14 -0.06
C GLY A 118 7.57 4.30 -0.78
N GLU A 119 8.07 3.23 -1.39
CA GLU A 119 7.28 2.30 -2.17
C GLU A 119 7.44 0.85 -1.69
N MET A 120 6.41 0.02 -1.94
CA MET A 120 6.44 -1.42 -1.68
C MET A 120 5.79 -2.22 -2.82
N GLY A 121 6.46 -3.30 -3.22
CA GLY A 121 5.85 -4.37 -4.00
C GLY A 121 5.52 -5.56 -3.11
N ILE A 122 4.29 -6.05 -3.22
CA ILE A 122 3.83 -7.27 -2.55
C ILE A 122 3.52 -8.30 -3.62
N LYS A 123 4.01 -9.53 -3.42
CA LYS A 123 3.69 -10.69 -4.26
C LYS A 123 2.88 -11.67 -3.41
N LEU A 124 1.67 -11.98 -3.85
CA LEU A 124 0.80 -12.97 -3.23
C LEU A 124 0.56 -14.13 -4.20
N ASP A 125 1.02 -15.31 -3.82
CA ASP A 125 0.63 -16.56 -4.47
C ASP A 125 -0.66 -17.06 -3.81
N LYS A 126 -1.74 -17.15 -4.59
CA LYS A 126 -3.08 -17.53 -4.15
C LYS A 126 -3.41 -18.99 -4.45
N LYS A 127 -2.45 -19.81 -4.93
CA LYS A 127 -2.66 -21.24 -5.21
C LYS A 127 -3.50 -21.91 -4.12
N VAL A 128 -4.71 -22.29 -4.49
CA VAL A 128 -5.61 -23.08 -3.66
C VAL A 128 -5.06 -24.51 -3.64
N TYR A 129 -4.42 -24.90 -2.54
CA TYR A 129 -4.16 -26.32 -2.30
C TYR A 129 -5.51 -26.97 -1.97
N TYR A 130 -6.14 -27.61 -2.95
CA TYR A 130 -7.16 -28.60 -2.64
C TYR A 130 -6.46 -29.71 -1.85
N ASN A 131 -6.79 -29.85 -0.56
CA ASN A 131 -6.41 -31.04 0.18
C ASN A 131 -7.07 -32.24 -0.55
N GLN A 132 -6.23 -33.07 -1.17
CA GLN A 132 -6.62 -34.38 -1.68
C GLN A 132 -6.89 -35.34 -0.53
#